data_AF-A0A849M4G0-F1
#
_entry.id   AF-A0A849M4G0-F1
#
_cell.length_a   1.000
_cell.length_b   1.000
_cell.length_c   1.000
_cell.angle_alpha   90.00
_cell.angle_beta   90.00
_cell.angle_gamma   90.00
#
_symmetry.space_group_name_H-M   'P 1'
#
loop_
_entity.id
_entity.type
_entity.pdbx_description
1 polymer ?
#
loop_
_entity_poly.entity_id
_entity_poly.type
_entity_poly.pdbx_seq_one_letter_code
_entity_poly.pdbx_strand_id
1 'polypeptide(L)'
;MNTYFFISGILAFIVGFAHSLLGERFFLPRLRQKELKTDIGTEKFVNRTLRGAWHLATLASWSSAVLLIVFAFRPLDDSIIIVGRVMSNFYLFSGILSVFMSHGRHLVWIIFFILSLITWLGTY
;
A
#
# COMPACT_ATOMS: atom_id res chain seq x y z
N MET A 1 8.23 22.89 5.50
CA MET A 1 8.04 21.61 4.81
C MET A 1 8.17 20.51 5.85
N ASN A 2 7.16 19.66 6.00
CA ASN A 2 7.21 18.51 6.91
C ASN A 2 7.95 17.36 6.22
N THR A 3 9.22 17.17 6.58
CA THR A 3 10.10 16.18 5.95
C THR A 3 9.59 14.75 6.15
N TYR A 4 8.94 14.46 7.28
CA TYR A 4 8.41 13.13 7.55
C TYR A 4 7.29 12.76 6.57
N PHE A 5 6.29 13.63 6.39
CA PHE A 5 5.24 13.40 5.40
C PHE A 5 5.78 13.31 3.98
N PHE A 6 6.80 14.10 3.64
CA PHE A 6 7.44 14.03 2.34
C PHE A 6 8.09 12.64 2.10
N ILE A 7 8.90 12.17 3.05
CA ILE A 7 9.55 10.85 2.96
C ILE A 7 8.49 9.74 2.93
N SER A 8 7.45 9.82 3.77
CA SER A 8 6.35 8.86 3.75
C SER A 8 5.67 8.80 2.39
N GLY A 9 5.41 9.95 1.78
CA GLY A 9 4.80 10.04 0.46
C GLY A 9 5.66 9.40 -0.63
N ILE A 10 6.96 9.71 -0.66
CA ILE A 10 7.91 9.10 -1.61
C ILE A 10 7.98 7.58 -1.41
N LEU A 11 8.08 7.11 -0.16
CA LEU A 11 8.15 5.68 0.14
C LEU A 11 6.85 4.96 -0.26
N ALA A 12 5.69 5.55 0.02
CA ALA A 12 4.40 5.00 -0.41
C ALA A 12 4.29 4.92 -1.94
N PHE A 13 4.80 5.92 -2.66
CA PHE A 13 4.83 5.88 -4.12
C PHE A 13 5.69 4.71 -4.65
N ILE A 14 6.89 4.53 -4.08
CA ILE A 14 7.79 3.42 -4.41
C ILE A 14 7.14 2.07 -4.10
N VAL A 15 6.43 1.94 -2.98
CA VAL A 15 5.68 0.72 -2.63
C VAL A 15 4.63 0.41 -3.68
N GLY A 16 3.81 1.38 -4.09
CA GLY A 16 2.83 1.18 -5.16
C GLY A 16 3.47 0.76 -6.48
N PHE A 17 4.58 1.40 -6.86
CA PHE A 17 5.32 1.05 -8.07
C PHE A 17 5.87 -0.38 -8.01
N ALA A 18 6.52 -0.75 -6.90
CA ALA A 18 7.03 -2.09 -6.67
C ALA A 18 5.92 -3.14 -6.66
N HIS A 19 4.77 -2.84 -6.03
CA HIS A 19 3.61 -3.73 -6.00
C HIS A 19 3.09 -4.02 -7.42
N SER A 20 2.89 -2.99 -8.25
CA SER A 20 2.43 -3.16 -9.63
C SER A 20 3.43 -3.96 -10.48
N LEU A 21 4.72 -3.57 -10.44
CA LEU A 21 5.75 -4.21 -11.26
C LEU A 21 6.02 -5.66 -10.87
N LEU A 22 6.21 -5.92 -9.57
CA LEU A 22 6.49 -7.27 -9.06
C LEU A 22 5.29 -8.19 -9.22
N GLY A 23 4.08 -7.65 -9.05
CA GLY A 23 2.85 -8.39 -9.20
C GLY A 23 2.62 -8.95 -10.58
N GLU A 24 2.69 -8.07 -11.59
CA GLU A 24 2.51 -8.42 -12.99
C GLU A 24 3.57 -9.40 -13.48
N ARG A 25 4.82 -9.20 -13.05
CA ARG A 25 5.95 -10.00 -13.53
C ARG A 25 6.06 -11.35 -12.83
N PHE A 26 5.74 -11.45 -11.54
CA PHE A 26 6.10 -12.62 -10.73
C PHE A 26 4.92 -13.30 -10.04
N PHE A 27 3.91 -12.57 -9.58
CA PHE A 27 2.80 -13.15 -8.80
C PHE A 27 1.63 -13.58 -9.68
N LEU A 28 1.09 -12.67 -10.49
CA LEU A 28 -0.07 -12.96 -11.34
C LEU A 28 0.15 -14.14 -12.29
N PRO A 29 1.32 -14.32 -12.94
CA PRO A 29 1.57 -15.50 -13.78
C PRO A 29 1.49 -16.82 -12.99
N ARG A 30 1.98 -16.85 -11.74
CA ARG A 30 2.00 -18.06 -10.90
C ARG A 30 0.63 -18.37 -10.30
N LEU A 31 -0.14 -17.35 -9.94
CA LEU A 31 -1.54 -17.49 -9.50
C LEU A 31 -2.41 -18.08 -10.62
N ARG A 32 -2.25 -17.57 -11.85
CA ARG A 32 -2.96 -18.08 -13.03
C ARG A 32 -2.71 -19.57 -13.30
N GLN A 33 -1.48 -20.05 -13.08
CA GLN A 33 -1.14 -21.46 -13.31
C GLN A 33 -1.77 -22.42 -12.29
N LYS A 34 -2.12 -21.92 -11.10
CA LYS A 34 -2.64 -22.77 -10.00
C LYS A 34 -4.16 -22.82 -9.91
N GLU A 35 -4.88 -21.77 -10.28
CA GLU A 35 -6.25 -21.57 -9.77
C GLU A 35 -7.41 -21.79 -10.75
N LEU A 36 -7.20 -22.09 -12.03
CA LEU A 36 -8.30 -21.92 -12.99
C LEU A 36 -9.16 -23.19 -13.20
N LYS A 37 -9.33 -23.99 -12.15
CA LYS A 37 -10.50 -24.86 -11.99
C LYS A 37 -11.45 -24.18 -11.01
N THR A 38 -12.19 -23.18 -11.48
CA THR A 38 -13.14 -22.42 -10.64
C THR A 38 -14.57 -22.72 -11.03
N ASP A 39 -15.45 -22.97 -10.04
CA ASP A 39 -16.91 -23.02 -10.23
C ASP A 39 -17.52 -21.62 -10.43
N ILE A 40 -16.71 -20.55 -10.30
CA ILE A 40 -17.14 -19.15 -10.34
C ILE A 40 -16.63 -18.49 -11.62
N GLY A 41 -17.53 -18.30 -12.59
CA GLY A 41 -17.27 -17.55 -13.81
C GLY A 41 -16.22 -18.16 -14.74
N THR A 42 -15.90 -17.44 -15.81
CA THR A 42 -14.86 -17.89 -16.76
C THR A 42 -13.47 -17.59 -16.23
N GLU A 43 -12.49 -18.41 -16.62
CA GLU A 43 -11.06 -18.19 -16.36
C GLU A 43 -10.61 -16.74 -16.65
N LYS A 44 -11.08 -16.21 -17.79
CA LYS A 44 -10.80 -14.84 -18.23
C LYS A 44 -11.36 -13.79 -17.28
N PHE A 45 -12.55 -14.01 -16.71
CA PHE A 45 -13.16 -13.11 -15.76
C PHE A 45 -12.36 -13.07 -14.45
N VAL A 46 -12.08 -14.23 -13.85
CA VAL A 46 -11.30 -14.34 -12.60
C VAL A 46 -9.93 -13.67 -12.76
N ASN A 47 -9.23 -13.93 -13.86
CA ASN A 47 -7.94 -13.32 -14.15
C ASN A 47 -7.98 -11.80 -14.27
N ARG A 48 -9.04 -11.25 -14.89
CA ARG A 48 -9.22 -9.80 -14.99
C ARG A 48 -9.56 -9.17 -13.64
N THR A 49 -10.38 -9.84 -12.84
CA THR A 49 -10.74 -9.38 -11.49
C THR A 49 -9.53 -9.37 -10.57
N LEU A 50 -8.71 -10.43 -10.57
CA LEU A 50 -7.45 -10.49 -9.81
C LEU A 50 -6.49 -9.36 -10.22
N ARG A 51 -6.31 -9.15 -11.52
CA ARG A 51 -5.49 -8.05 -12.05
C ARG A 51 -6.06 -6.68 -11.65
N GLY A 52 -7.38 -6.53 -11.68
CA GLY A 52 -8.08 -5.32 -11.24
C GLY A 52 -7.83 -5.01 -9.77
N ALA A 53 -8.01 -5.99 -8.89
CA ALA A 53 -7.73 -5.86 -7.45
C ALA A 53 -6.25 -5.48 -7.20
N TRP A 54 -5.33 -6.08 -7.96
CA TRP A 54 -3.90 -5.78 -7.88
C TRP A 54 -3.57 -4.31 -8.22
N HIS A 55 -4.13 -3.78 -9.31
CA HIS A 55 -3.92 -2.38 -9.69
C HIS A 55 -4.69 -1.40 -8.81
N LEU A 56 -5.83 -1.79 -8.25
CA LEU A 56 -6.58 -0.95 -7.33
C LEU A 56 -5.80 -0.73 -6.03
N ALA A 57 -5.10 -1.74 -5.52
CA ALA A 57 -4.20 -1.59 -4.37
C ALA A 57 -3.02 -0.64 -4.69
N THR A 58 -2.46 -0.72 -5.90
CA THR A 58 -1.44 0.23 -6.38
C THR A 58 -1.98 1.66 -6.37
N LEU A 59 -3.18 1.86 -6.92
CA LEU A 59 -3.80 3.18 -7.00
C LEU A 59 -4.10 3.74 -5.60
N ALA A 60 -4.59 2.92 -4.67
CA ALA A 60 -4.80 3.33 -3.28
C ALA A 60 -3.49 3.77 -2.61
N SER A 61 -2.40 3.03 -2.84
CA SER A 61 -1.07 3.39 -2.34
C SER A 61 -0.59 4.73 -2.93
N TRP A 62 -0.75 4.96 -4.23
CA TRP A 62 -0.37 6.23 -4.86
C TRP A 62 -1.25 7.41 -4.43
N SER A 63 -2.54 7.20 -4.24
CA SER A 63 -3.42 8.22 -3.67
C SER A 63 -2.97 8.64 -2.27
N SER A 64 -2.58 7.67 -1.42
CA SER A 64 -2.01 7.97 -0.10
C SER A 64 -0.67 8.71 -0.20
N ALA A 65 0.17 8.36 -1.18
CA ALA A 65 1.44 9.04 -1.43
C ALA A 65 1.26 10.51 -1.80
N VAL A 66 0.35 10.80 -2.74
CA VAL A 66 0.03 12.18 -3.15
C VAL A 66 -0.51 12.98 -1.97
N LEU A 67 -1.40 12.41 -1.17
CA LEU A 67 -1.96 13.07 0.02
C LEU A 67 -0.87 13.45 1.02
N LEU A 68 0.06 12.54 1.31
CA LEU A 68 1.17 12.79 2.23
C LEU A 68 2.14 13.84 1.68
N ILE A 69 2.43 13.83 0.37
CA ILE A 69 3.24 14.87 -0.26
C ILE A 69 2.54 16.23 -0.13
N VAL A 70 1.22 16.30 -0.32
CA VAL A 70 0.46 17.55 -0.13
C VAL A 70 0.58 18.05 1.31
N PHE A 71 0.43 17.16 2.30
CA PHE A 71 0.60 17.52 3.72
C PHE A 71 2.00 18.04 4.03
N ALA A 72 3.03 17.56 3.33
CA ALA A 72 4.40 18.03 3.53
C ALA A 72 4.60 19.52 3.24
N PHE A 73 3.78 20.12 2.38
CA PHE A 73 3.92 21.53 1.98
C PHE A 73 2.85 22.45 2.57
N ARG A 74 2.00 21.94 3.47
CA ARG A 74 0.97 22.73 4.16
C ARG A 74 1.37 22.96 5.62
N PRO A 75 0.95 24.09 6.23
CA PRO A 75 1.06 24.27 7.67
C PRO A 75 0.31 23.14 8.39
N LEU A 76 0.83 22.68 9.53
CA LEU A 76 0.12 21.69 10.34
C LEU A 76 -1.15 22.33 10.91
N ASP A 77 -2.28 21.67 10.72
CA ASP A 77 -3.57 21.99 11.34
C ASP A 77 -4.22 20.71 11.88
N ASP A 78 -5.27 20.86 12.68
CA ASP A 78 -5.95 19.73 13.33
C ASP A 78 -6.45 18.69 12.31
N SER A 79 -6.89 19.11 11.12
CA SER A 79 -7.36 18.19 10.08
C SER A 79 -6.21 17.35 9.53
N ILE A 80 -5.06 17.97 9.25
CA ILE A 80 -3.86 17.26 8.79
C ILE A 80 -3.34 16.31 9.85
N ILE A 81 -3.34 16.71 11.13
CA ILE A 81 -2.94 15.85 12.24
C ILE A 81 -3.84 14.62 12.33
N ILE A 82 -5.17 14.82 12.32
CA ILE A 82 -6.14 13.72 12.41
C ILE A 82 -5.98 12.77 11.21
N VAL A 83 -5.97 13.28 9.98
CA VAL A 83 -5.86 12.45 8.78
C VAL A 83 -4.49 11.74 8.73
N GLY A 84 -3.41 12.43 9.11
CA GLY A 84 -2.08 11.83 9.22
C GLY A 84 -2.03 10.66 10.21
N ARG A 85 -2.69 10.78 11.37
CA ARG A 85 -2.80 9.68 12.35
C ARG A 85 -3.66 8.53 11.84
N VAL A 86 -4.76 8.82 11.12
CA VAL A 86 -5.58 7.79 10.48
C VAL A 86 -4.76 7.02 9.43
N MET A 87 -3.99 7.72 8.59
CA MET A 87 -3.10 7.09 7.61
C MET A 87 -1.99 6.28 8.28
N SER A 88 -1.39 6.77 9.38
CA SER A 88 -0.44 6.00 10.18
C SER A 88 -1.05 4.69 10.67
N ASN A 89 -2.25 4.73 11.24
CA ASN A 89 -2.94 3.53 11.71
C ASN A 89 -3.27 2.57 10.55
N PHE A 90 -3.67 3.10 9.39
CA PHE A 90 -3.87 2.29 8.19
C PHE A 90 -2.60 1.52 7.80
N TYR A 91 -1.42 2.17 7.80
CA TYR A 91 -0.16 1.49 7.54
C TYR A 91 0.21 0.48 8.64
N LEU A 92 -0.04 0.79 9.91
CA LEU A 92 0.18 -0.13 11.03
C LEU A 92 -0.62 -1.43 10.83
N PHE A 93 -1.93 -1.32 10.60
CA PHE A 93 -2.80 -2.49 10.38
C PHE A 93 -2.45 -3.23 9.09
N SER A 94 -2.03 -2.53 8.03
CA SER A 94 -1.51 -3.15 6.80
C SER A 94 -0.25 -3.98 7.07
N GLY A 95 0.67 -3.46 7.91
CA GLY A 95 1.86 -4.17 8.36
C GLY A 95 1.51 -5.42 9.17
N ILE A 96 0.63 -5.29 10.15
CA ILE A 96 0.12 -6.40 10.98
C ILE A 96 -0.49 -7.49 10.09
N LEU A 97 -1.42 -7.11 9.20
CA LEU A 97 -2.06 -8.04 8.28
C LEU A 97 -1.04 -8.73 7.39
N SER A 98 -0.04 -8.01 6.90
CA SER A 98 1.01 -8.57 6.06
C SER A 98 1.88 -9.59 6.82
N VAL A 99 2.18 -9.37 8.10
CA VAL A 99 2.89 -10.37 8.93
C VAL A 99 2.07 -11.65 9.02
N PHE A 100 0.79 -11.54 9.41
CA PHE A 100 -0.06 -12.71 9.62
C PHE A 100 -0.34 -13.48 8.33
N MET A 101 -0.69 -12.79 7.24
CA MET A 101 -0.99 -13.44 5.96
C MET A 101 0.23 -14.12 5.35
N SER A 102 1.41 -13.51 5.48
CA SER A 102 2.65 -14.07 4.92
C SER A 102 3.43 -14.98 5.86
N HIS A 103 2.95 -15.17 7.10
CA HIS A 103 3.70 -15.82 8.18
C HIS A 103 5.11 -15.21 8.34
N GLY A 104 5.20 -13.89 8.23
CA GLY A 104 6.44 -13.10 8.30
C GLY A 104 7.38 -13.21 7.09
N ARG A 105 7.07 -14.06 6.09
CA ARG A 105 7.97 -14.33 4.94
C ARG A 105 8.00 -13.20 3.91
N HIS A 106 7.01 -12.32 3.91
CA HIS A 106 6.90 -11.23 2.94
C HIS A 106 7.32 -9.91 3.58
N LEU A 107 8.56 -9.48 3.35
CA LEU A 107 9.22 -8.36 4.04
C LEU A 107 8.54 -6.98 3.92
N VAL A 108 7.47 -6.84 3.11
CA VAL A 108 6.72 -5.57 3.00
C VAL A 108 6.15 -5.10 4.34
N TRP A 109 5.92 -6.01 5.30
CA TRP A 109 5.45 -5.62 6.62
C TRP A 109 6.41 -4.64 7.32
N ILE A 110 7.72 -4.77 7.09
CA ILE A 110 8.73 -3.84 7.61
C ILE A 110 8.51 -2.45 7.03
N ILE A 111 8.27 -2.38 5.73
CA ILE A 111 8.04 -1.11 5.02
C ILE A 111 6.76 -0.44 5.52
N PHE A 112 5.69 -1.22 5.78
CA PHE A 112 4.46 -0.68 6.35
C PHE A 112 4.64 -0.17 7.78
N PHE A 113 5.43 -0.84 8.63
CA PHE A 113 5.74 -0.32 9.97
C PHE A 113 6.60 0.94 9.92
N ILE A 114 7.58 0.99 9.01
CA ILE A 114 8.34 2.21 8.77
C ILE A 114 7.38 3.33 8.37
N LEU A 115 6.56 3.13 7.32
CA LEU A 115 5.56 4.10 6.86
C LEU A 115 4.64 4.58 7.98
N SER A 116 4.16 3.68 8.84
CA SER A 116 3.38 4.04 10.02
C SER A 116 4.16 4.99 10.92
N LEU A 117 5.36 4.60 11.35
CA LEU A 117 6.18 5.38 12.26
C LEU A 117 6.49 6.77 11.71
N ILE A 118 6.99 6.85 10.47
CA ILE A 118 7.35 8.15 9.88
C ILE A 118 6.13 9.02 9.60
N THR A 119 4.98 8.44 9.23
CA THR A 119 3.73 9.20 9.08
C THR A 119 3.23 9.73 10.42
N TRP A 120 3.33 8.94 11.50
CA TRP A 120 3.00 9.40 12.86
C TRP A 120 3.89 10.56 13.31
N LEU A 121 5.21 10.47 13.07
CA LEU A 121 6.15 11.55 13.39
C LEU A 121 5.85 12.83 12.63
N GLY A 122 5.29 12.75 11.41
CA GLY A 122 4.81 13.92 10.67
C GLY A 122 3.63 14.66 11.32
N THR A 123 3.00 14.09 12.36
CA THR A 123 1.86 14.73 13.05
C THR A 123 2.27 15.58 14.25
N TYR A 124 3.57 15.80 14.43
CA TYR A 124 4.20 16.70 15.42
C TYR A 124 5.01 17.78 14.70
#